data_AF-A0A7M3BK49-F1
#
_entry.id   AF-A0A7M3BK49-F1
#
_cell.length_a   1.000
_cell.length_b   1.000
_cell.length_c   1.000
_cell.angle_alpha   90.00
_cell.angle_beta   90.00
_cell.angle_gamma   90.00
#
_symmetry.space_group_name_H-M   'P 1'
#
loop_
_entity.id
_entity.type
_entity.pdbx_description
1 polymer ?
#
loop_
_entity_poly.entity_id
_entity_poly.type
_entity_poly.pdbx_seq_one_letter_code
_entity_poly.pdbx_strand_id
1 'polypeptide(L)' 'GTAGAVPLTAPATNLRECRAGLSRIRTEDGTVIVFDRRTGRAVSGATREAAEAKLGRRW' A
#
# COMPACT_ATOMS: atom_id res chain seq x y z
N GLY A 1 10.76 15.43 -25.30
CA GLY A 1 9.81 16.26 -24.54
C GLY A 1 10.27 16.31 -23.09
N THR A 2 10.32 17.49 -22.49
CA THR A 2 10.66 17.69 -21.08
C THR A 2 9.38 17.53 -20.25
N ALA A 3 9.31 16.51 -19.39
CA ALA A 3 8.25 16.40 -18.42
C ALA A 3 8.52 17.42 -17.30
N GLY A 4 7.58 18.35 -17.09
CA GLY A 4 7.68 19.38 -16.06
C GLY A 4 7.84 18.77 -14.66
N ALA A 5 8.77 19.31 -13.89
CA ALA A 5 8.99 18.92 -12.51
C ALA A 5 7.80 19.37 -11.65
N VAL A 6 6.88 18.43 -11.40
CA VAL A 6 5.86 18.59 -10.34
C VAL A 6 6.59 18.35 -9.01
N PRO A 7 6.46 19.24 -8.01
CA PRO A 7 7.02 18.98 -6.69
C PRO A 7 6.41 17.68 -6.16
N LEU A 8 7.28 16.68 -5.91
CA LEU A 8 6.87 15.42 -5.31
C LEU A 8 6.30 15.72 -3.93
N THR A 9 4.98 15.55 -3.74
CA THR A 9 4.37 15.56 -2.40
C THR A 9 5.14 14.57 -1.53
N ALA A 10 5.35 14.95 -0.25
CA ALA A 10 6.19 14.26 0.72
C ALA A 10 6.22 12.72 0.55
N PRO A 11 7.40 12.09 0.66
CA PRO A 11 7.53 10.65 0.44
C PRO A 11 6.49 9.89 1.27
N ALA A 12 5.74 9.00 0.63
CA ALA A 12 4.74 8.19 1.30
C ALA A 12 5.34 7.60 2.58
N THR A 13 4.68 7.84 3.73
CA THR A 13 5.11 7.25 5.00
C THR A 13 4.99 5.73 4.89
N ASN A 14 6.13 5.08 4.61
CA ASN A 14 6.27 3.64 4.69
C ASN A 14 6.26 3.28 6.18
N LEU A 15 5.06 3.13 6.75
CA LEU A 15 4.90 2.61 8.10
C LEU A 15 5.44 1.19 8.09
N ARG A 16 6.68 1.01 8.58
CA ARG A 16 7.33 -0.28 8.82
C ARG A 16 6.70 -0.94 10.03
N GLU A 17 5.40 -1.21 9.94
CA GLU A 17 4.72 -2.15 10.80
C GLU A 17 5.13 -3.53 10.26
N CYS A 18 6.23 -4.09 10.79
CA CYS A 18 6.72 -5.42 10.43
C CYS A 18 5.75 -6.51 10.94
N ARG A 19 4.52 -6.56 10.42
CA ARG A 19 3.72 -7.78 10.44
C ARG A 19 4.40 -8.72 9.45
N ALA A 20 5.13 -9.72 9.97
CA ALA A 20 5.99 -10.61 9.20
C ALA A 20 5.29 -11.15 7.93
N GLY A 21 5.57 -10.54 6.78
CA GLY A 21 4.99 -10.92 5.49
C GLY A 21 4.14 -9.87 4.77
N LEU A 22 3.63 -8.82 5.45
CA LEU A 22 2.83 -7.78 4.80
C LEU A 22 3.61 -6.46 4.67
N SER A 23 3.43 -5.75 3.55
CA SER A 23 3.84 -4.35 3.37
C SER A 23 2.65 -3.51 2.89
N ARG A 24 2.68 -2.20 3.14
CA ARG A 24 1.56 -1.31 2.84
C ARG A 24 2.05 0.05 2.34
N ILE A 25 1.36 0.57 1.33
CA ILE A 25 1.52 1.92 0.80
C ILE A 25 0.21 2.68 1.04
N ARG A 26 0.29 3.92 1.52
CA ARG A 26 -0.83 4.86 1.55
C ARG A 26 -0.64 5.88 0.44
N THR A 27 -1.70 6.11 -0.32
CA THR A 27 -1.76 7.16 -1.34
C THR A 27 -2.34 8.45 -0.75
N GLU A 28 -2.09 9.58 -1.41
CA GLU A 28 -2.59 10.90 -0.99
C GLU A 28 -4.12 10.96 -0.92
N ASP A 29 -4.80 10.31 -1.89
CA ASP A 29 -6.26 10.17 -1.96
C ASP A 29 -6.85 9.25 -0.86
N GLY A 30 -6.02 8.72 0.04
CA GLY A 30 -6.44 7.86 1.13
C GLY A 30 -6.58 6.38 0.75
N THR A 31 -6.41 6.04 -0.54
CA THR A 31 -6.35 4.64 -0.97
C THR A 31 -5.15 3.92 -0.34
N VAL A 32 -5.39 2.70 0.13
CA VAL A 32 -4.41 1.83 0.77
C VAL A 32 -4.12 0.64 -0.14
N ILE A 33 -2.83 0.39 -0.40
CA ILE A 33 -2.34 -0.80 -1.12
C ILE A 33 -1.65 -1.71 -0.10
N VAL A 34 -2.08 -2.96 -0.02
CA VAL A 34 -1.49 -4.00 0.83
C VAL A 34 -0.85 -5.06 -0.06
N PHE A 35 0.37 -5.47 0.29
CA PHE A 35 1.12 -6.49 -0.41
C PHE A 35 1.47 -7.63 0.56
N ASP A 36 1.14 -8.85 0.15
CA ASP A 36 1.57 -10.08 0.81
C ASP A 36 2.82 -10.64 0.13
N ARG A 37 3.95 -10.56 0.82
CA ARG A 37 5.24 -11.09 0.35
C ARG A 37 5.28 -12.61 0.29
N ARG A 38 4.42 -13.32 1.04
CA ARG A 38 4.37 -14.78 1.04
C ARG A 38 3.69 -15.31 -0.23
N THR A 39 2.67 -14.61 -0.71
CA THR A 39 1.89 -15.03 -1.88
C THR A 39 2.18 -14.20 -3.13
N GLY A 40 2.88 -13.08 -3.00
CA GLY A 40 3.10 -12.11 -4.08
C GLY A 40 1.85 -11.34 -4.48
N ARG A 41 0.78 -11.37 -3.66
CA ARG A 41 -0.48 -10.69 -3.97
C ARG A 41 -0.48 -9.25 -3.50
N ALA A 42 -0.93 -8.35 -4.37
CA ALA A 42 -1.20 -6.95 -4.06
C ALA A 42 -2.70 -6.64 -4.20
N VAL A 43 -3.27 -5.92 -3.25
CA VAL A 43 -4.69 -5.49 -3.27
C VAL A 43 -4.83 -4.05 -2.80
N SER A 44 -5.79 -3.32 -3.36
CA SER A 44 -6.11 -1.95 -2.97
C SER A 44 -7.51 -1.82 -2.35
N GLY A 45 -7.65 -0.86 -1.44
CA GLY A 45 -8.93 -0.53 -0.81
C GLY A 45 -8.95 0.90 -0.29
N ALA A 46 -10.16 1.47 -0.16
CA ALA A 46 -10.36 2.81 0.40
C ALA A 46 -9.93 2.91 1.87
N THR A 47 -9.84 1.77 2.56
CA THR A 47 -9.32 1.68 3.92
C THR A 47 -8.37 0.48 4.04
N ARG A 48 -7.57 0.49 5.10
CA ARG A 48 -6.71 -0.65 5.47
C ARG A 48 -7.52 -1.94 5.58
N GLU A 49 -8.63 -1.91 6.33
CA GLU A 49 -9.48 -3.08 6.56
C GLU A 49 -10.07 -3.61 5.25
N ALA A 50 -10.50 -2.71 4.36
CA ALA A 50 -11.02 -3.10 3.04
C ALA A 50 -9.95 -3.75 2.17
N ALA A 51 -8.72 -3.25 2.20
CA ALA A 51 -7.60 -3.85 1.49
C ALA A 51 -7.20 -5.21 2.12
N GLU A 52 -7.08 -5.30 3.45
CA GLU A 52 -6.74 -6.56 4.14
C GLU A 52 -7.85 -7.63 3.97
N ALA A 53 -9.13 -7.25 3.94
CA ALA A 53 -10.23 -8.17 3.68
C ALA A 53 -10.15 -8.81 2.29
N LYS A 54 -9.76 -8.03 1.27
CA LYS A 54 -9.56 -8.54 -0.11
C LYS A 54 -8.38 -9.48 -0.25
N LEU A 55 -7.36 -9.32 0.62
CA LEU A 55 -6.20 -10.18 0.61
C LEU A 55 -6.54 -11.61 1.07
N GLY A 56 -7.60 -11.75 1.87
CA GLY A 56 -8.04 -13.01 2.46
C GLY A 56 -7.11 -13.43 3.60
N ARG A 57 -7.66 -13.66 4.80
CA ARG A 57 -6.89 -14.27 5.90
C ARG A 57 -6.62 -15.73 5.53
N ARG A 58 -5.43 -16.06 5.03
CA ARG A 58 -4.91 -17.42 5.15
C ARG A 58 -3.99 -17.42 6.37
N TRP A 59 -4.47 -18.05 7.44
CA TRP A 59 -3.79 -18.22 8.72
C TRP A 59 -2.38 -18.79 8.54
#